data_AF-A0A838KLF4-F1
#
_entry.id   AF-A0A838KLF4-F1
#
_cell.length_a   1.000
_cell.length_b   1.000
_cell.length_c   1.000
_cell.angle_alpha   90.00
_cell.angle_beta   90.00
_cell.angle_gamma   90.00
#
_symmetry.space_group_name_H-M   'P 1'
#
loop_
_entity.id
_entity.type
_entity.pdbx_description
1 polymer ?
#
loop_
_entity_poly.entity_id
_entity_poly.type
_entity_poly.pdbx_seq_one_letter_code
_entity_poly.pdbx_strand_id
1 'polypeptide(L)'
;MLSDYADVVSRSTSVGALVERTLKTGLMVLKASSASASQFEVERGRVKILHNIGDLADWEIPWPTDAYYMLSEYAQLMTMIGGPSLSWRGSLDDPETAGPDRELLSRVGKQHAASFRVSVANNSWGDLYFTRGSADPPFCDDDLPVGEVLAGLMSAGLSRLELLADLANLAYTDPLTGLGNRRAADEWLERRLSLEEEFVPLAAVLCDINGLKGINDSFGHTAGDDLLRLVAGHLTTAVEGYEDVLVTRLGGDEFLLLMSGVERSDITAVEKRLAALDLPHRTGLAVGAASTPQRPHSNESTKTAARSLFRLADAAQYRHKQNRKIAQETLLSAPQFAQLPAEAARLVDDGLHALDEVPEQTMLFRLQAVCDTVAKAYDVASWWISRTTGVGKVIDVLSCVVRPDARGDLSGIELTSGTEFDLSDFPATRQALQGGSYYASLTEGEESERAFLARMGYVASLAAGDTALDGSQWLVELYSDTQTSSWLFAAEPSLRALVHIAVKGAHI
;
A
#
# COMPACT_ATOMS: atom_id res chain seq x y z
N MET A 1 13.06 41.16 -29.02
CA MET A 1 11.99 41.02 -28.00
C MET A 1 11.25 39.69 -28.12
N LEU A 2 10.47 39.40 -29.17
CA LEU A 2 9.81 38.08 -29.32
C LEU A 2 10.82 36.91 -29.48
N SER A 3 11.96 37.14 -30.13
CA SER A 3 13.06 36.17 -30.19
C SER A 3 13.68 35.90 -28.82
N ASP A 4 13.82 36.93 -27.97
CA ASP A 4 14.37 36.79 -26.61
C ASP A 4 13.36 36.07 -25.71
N TYR A 5 12.06 36.31 -25.95
CA TYR A 5 10.98 35.62 -25.28
C TYR A 5 10.95 34.12 -25.64
N ALA A 6 11.20 33.74 -26.90
CA ALA A 6 11.28 32.34 -27.29
C ALA A 6 12.41 31.58 -26.56
N ASP A 7 13.60 32.19 -26.39
CA ASP A 7 14.68 31.62 -25.58
C ASP A 7 14.27 31.50 -24.11
N VAL A 8 13.56 32.50 -23.58
CA VAL A 8 13.03 32.49 -22.22
C VAL A 8 11.97 31.38 -21.99
N VAL A 9 11.07 31.16 -22.95
CA VAL A 9 10.09 30.06 -22.93
C VAL A 9 10.81 28.71 -22.90
N SER A 10 11.90 28.57 -23.66
CA SER A 10 12.70 27.35 -23.70
C SER A 10 13.39 27.02 -22.36
N ARG A 11 13.66 28.04 -21.53
CA ARG A 11 14.34 27.89 -20.24
C ARG A 11 13.41 27.86 -19.03
N SER A 12 12.10 28.04 -19.23
CA SER A 12 11.14 28.03 -18.12
C SER A 12 11.03 26.64 -17.49
N THR A 13 11.04 26.55 -16.17
CA THR A 13 11.05 25.28 -15.42
C THR A 13 9.71 24.92 -14.79
N SER A 14 8.72 25.82 -14.83
CA SER A 14 7.38 25.61 -14.30
C SER A 14 6.32 26.37 -15.11
N VAL A 15 5.06 25.92 -15.03
CA VAL A 15 3.91 26.58 -15.66
C VAL A 15 3.74 28.01 -15.13
N GLY A 16 3.86 28.23 -13.82
CA GLY A 16 3.74 29.56 -13.22
C GLY A 16 4.80 30.54 -13.75
N ALA A 17 6.06 30.12 -13.82
CA ALA A 17 7.13 30.97 -14.36
C ALA A 17 6.92 31.27 -15.86
N LEU A 18 6.42 30.30 -16.62
CA LEU A 18 6.07 30.49 -18.03
C LEU A 18 4.93 31.49 -18.18
N VAL A 19 3.84 31.32 -17.42
CA VAL A 19 2.67 32.21 -17.38
C VAL A 19 3.08 33.64 -17.06
N GLU A 20 3.79 33.86 -15.94
CA GLU A 20 4.21 35.21 -15.52
C GLU A 20 5.06 35.90 -16.58
N ARG A 21 6.00 35.19 -17.19
CA ARG A 21 6.86 35.75 -18.25
C ARG A 21 6.09 36.04 -19.52
N THR A 22 5.13 35.18 -19.88
CA THR A 22 4.22 35.39 -21.00
C THR A 22 3.44 36.68 -20.81
N LEU A 23 2.80 36.84 -19.66
CA LEU A 23 1.99 38.02 -19.35
C LEU A 23 2.84 39.29 -19.31
N LYS A 24 4.02 39.28 -18.66
CA LYS A 24 4.92 40.46 -18.63
C LYS A 24 5.37 40.87 -20.03
N THR A 25 5.67 39.89 -20.88
CA THR A 25 6.03 40.16 -22.29
C THR A 25 4.84 40.75 -23.03
N GLY A 26 3.65 40.18 -22.86
CA GLY A 26 2.39 40.64 -23.43
C GLY A 26 2.06 42.08 -23.04
N LEU A 27 2.16 42.45 -21.76
CA LEU A 27 1.96 43.84 -21.30
C LEU A 27 2.82 44.82 -22.10
N MET A 28 4.09 44.48 -22.36
CA MET A 28 5.00 45.35 -23.09
C MET A 28 4.70 45.41 -24.59
N VAL A 29 4.57 44.25 -25.26
CA VAL A 29 4.43 44.22 -26.73
C VAL A 29 3.04 44.62 -27.21
N LEU A 30 2.01 44.28 -26.43
CA LEU A 30 0.63 44.69 -26.70
C LEU A 30 0.27 46.02 -26.03
N LYS A 31 1.21 46.69 -25.36
CA LYS A 31 0.96 47.95 -24.62
C LYS A 31 -0.32 47.88 -23.79
N ALA A 32 -0.49 46.77 -23.06
CA ALA A 32 -1.67 46.51 -22.25
C ALA A 32 -1.46 47.09 -20.85
N SER A 33 -2.56 47.54 -20.23
CA SER A 33 -2.56 48.07 -18.87
C SER A 33 -2.56 46.94 -17.84
N SER A 34 -3.35 45.88 -18.08
CA SER A 34 -3.34 44.66 -17.27
C SER A 34 -3.47 43.40 -18.13
N ALA A 35 -3.12 42.26 -17.55
CA ALA A 35 -3.17 40.98 -18.22
C ALA A 35 -3.49 39.84 -17.24
N SER A 36 -4.21 38.84 -17.74
CA SER A 36 -4.59 37.63 -17.01
C SER A 36 -4.31 36.40 -17.86
N ALA A 37 -3.89 35.31 -17.22
CA ALA A 37 -3.84 33.99 -17.83
C ALA A 37 -4.84 33.08 -17.13
N SER A 38 -5.61 32.34 -17.92
CA SER A 38 -6.61 31.41 -17.38
C SER A 38 -6.46 30.02 -18.00
N GLN A 39 -6.95 29.01 -17.27
CA GLN A 39 -7.03 27.63 -17.71
C GLN A 39 -8.51 27.22 -17.86
N PHE A 40 -8.84 26.53 -18.94
CA PHE A 40 -10.18 26.00 -19.15
C PHE A 40 -10.33 24.65 -18.44
N GLU A 41 -11.27 24.56 -17.51
CA GLU A 41 -11.69 23.32 -16.88
C GLU A 41 -13.02 22.89 -17.51
N VAL A 42 -12.97 22.45 -18.78
CA VAL A 42 -14.15 22.17 -19.63
C VAL A 42 -15.11 21.18 -18.98
N GLU A 43 -14.59 20.11 -18.36
CA GLU A 43 -15.39 19.11 -17.64
C GLU A 43 -16.18 19.69 -16.47
N ARG A 44 -15.66 20.77 -15.85
CA ARG A 44 -16.28 21.49 -14.74
C ARG A 44 -17.06 22.72 -15.19
N GLY A 45 -17.10 22.99 -16.50
CA GLY A 45 -17.80 24.14 -17.07
C GLY A 45 -17.27 25.50 -16.62
N ARG A 46 -15.99 25.59 -16.22
CA ARG A 46 -15.42 26.82 -15.64
C ARG A 46 -14.06 27.21 -16.22
N VAL A 47 -13.73 28.49 -16.13
CA VAL A 47 -12.43 29.07 -16.46
C VAL A 47 -11.74 29.47 -15.15
N LYS A 48 -10.59 28.88 -14.84
CA LYS A 48 -9.81 29.19 -13.64
C LYS A 48 -8.75 30.23 -13.96
N ILE A 49 -8.69 31.31 -13.20
CA ILE A 49 -7.63 32.30 -13.34
C ILE A 49 -6.36 31.77 -12.69
N LEU A 50 -5.24 31.78 -13.42
CA LEU A 50 -3.94 31.36 -12.92
C LEU A 50 -3.13 32.53 -12.39
N HIS A 51 -3.13 33.65 -13.11
CA HIS A 51 -2.33 34.81 -12.75
C HIS A 51 -2.92 36.10 -13.33
N ASN A 52 -2.86 37.18 -12.56
CA ASN A 52 -3.19 38.55 -12.96
C ASN A 52 -1.98 39.46 -12.74
N ILE A 53 -1.67 40.36 -13.67
CA ILE A 53 -0.61 41.36 -13.51
C ILE A 53 -0.96 42.71 -14.16
N GLY A 54 -0.23 43.74 -13.75
CA GLY A 54 -0.35 45.09 -14.29
C GLY A 54 -1.20 45.99 -13.41
N ASP A 55 -1.97 46.87 -14.03
CA ASP A 55 -2.89 47.81 -13.38
C ASP A 55 -4.20 47.09 -13.01
N LEU A 56 -4.16 46.36 -11.90
CA LEU A 56 -5.26 45.54 -11.39
C LEU A 56 -6.29 46.37 -10.58
N ALA A 57 -7.56 45.99 -10.63
CA ALA A 57 -8.59 46.55 -9.76
C ALA A 57 -8.36 46.13 -8.29
N ASP A 58 -8.93 46.88 -7.33
CA ASP A 58 -8.71 46.69 -5.89
C ASP A 58 -9.03 45.27 -5.37
N TRP A 59 -9.89 44.54 -6.09
CA TRP A 59 -10.32 43.18 -5.74
C TRP A 59 -9.56 42.09 -6.50
N GLU A 60 -8.78 42.44 -7.52
CA GLU A 60 -7.99 41.50 -8.29
C GLU A 60 -6.69 41.15 -7.56
N ILE A 61 -6.41 39.85 -7.44
CA ILE A 61 -5.22 39.33 -6.76
C ILE A 61 -4.28 38.75 -7.81
N PRO A 62 -2.94 38.97 -7.73
CA PRO A 62 -2.00 38.45 -8.71
C PRO A 62 -2.00 36.93 -8.84
N TRP A 63 -2.02 36.16 -7.75
CA TRP A 63 -2.04 34.69 -7.78
C TRP A 63 -3.27 34.17 -7.01
N PRO A 64 -4.46 34.22 -7.62
CA PRO A 64 -5.67 33.81 -6.93
C PRO A 64 -5.73 32.28 -6.77
N THR A 65 -6.16 31.80 -5.60
CA THR A 65 -6.31 30.35 -5.35
C THR A 65 -7.64 29.81 -5.92
N ASP A 66 -8.71 30.61 -5.82
CA ASP A 66 -10.10 30.16 -6.06
C ASP A 66 -10.89 31.11 -6.98
N ALA A 67 -10.22 31.88 -7.85
CA ALA A 67 -10.91 32.73 -8.81
C ALA A 67 -11.28 31.94 -10.09
N TYR A 68 -12.57 31.85 -10.37
CA TYR A 68 -13.08 31.22 -11.59
C TYR A 68 -14.34 31.92 -12.13
N TYR A 69 -14.57 31.72 -13.43
CA TYR A 69 -15.76 32.17 -14.15
C TYR A 69 -16.50 30.96 -14.74
N MET A 70 -17.81 31.08 -14.96
CA MET A 70 -18.57 30.03 -15.63
C MET A 70 -18.43 30.15 -17.14
N LEU A 71 -17.96 29.09 -17.83
CA LEU A 71 -17.76 29.09 -19.28
C LEU A 71 -19.03 29.47 -20.06
N SER A 72 -20.19 29.06 -19.57
CA SER A 72 -21.50 29.34 -20.18
C SER A 72 -21.87 30.82 -20.24
N GLU A 73 -21.25 31.65 -19.40
CA GLU A 73 -21.51 33.10 -19.37
C GLU A 73 -20.74 33.84 -20.46
N TYR A 74 -19.67 33.26 -21.02
CA TYR A 74 -18.77 33.94 -21.95
C TYR A 74 -18.86 33.33 -23.35
N ALA A 75 -19.83 33.81 -24.12
CA ALA A 75 -20.10 33.31 -25.48
C ALA A 75 -18.88 33.39 -26.41
N GLN A 76 -18.06 34.45 -26.29
CA GLN A 76 -16.85 34.62 -27.10
C GLN A 76 -15.78 33.58 -26.77
N LEU A 77 -15.57 33.29 -25.48
CA LEU A 77 -14.66 32.21 -25.05
C LEU A 77 -15.15 30.85 -25.53
N MET A 78 -16.45 30.59 -25.49
CA MET A 78 -17.03 29.35 -26.02
C MET A 78 -16.79 29.19 -27.53
N THR A 79 -16.91 30.28 -28.31
CA THR A 79 -16.55 30.25 -29.73
C THR A 79 -15.06 30.04 -29.97
N MET A 80 -14.18 30.54 -29.11
CA MET A 80 -12.75 30.26 -29.21
C MET A 80 -12.40 28.82 -28.84
N ILE A 81 -13.04 28.23 -27.84
CA ILE A 81 -12.69 26.89 -27.36
C ILE A 81 -12.91 25.82 -28.44
N GLY A 82 -14.01 25.92 -29.19
CA GLY A 82 -14.40 24.93 -30.21
C GLY A 82 -14.32 25.41 -31.67
N GLY A 83 -14.00 26.68 -31.91
CA GLY A 83 -14.01 27.29 -33.24
C GLY A 83 -12.63 27.46 -33.88
N PRO A 84 -12.59 27.94 -35.14
CA PRO A 84 -11.34 28.24 -35.85
C PRO A 84 -10.64 29.51 -35.34
N SER A 85 -11.36 30.39 -34.62
CA SER A 85 -10.83 31.66 -34.13
C SER A 85 -9.82 31.45 -33.00
N LEU A 86 -8.63 32.03 -33.16
CA LEU A 86 -7.55 32.00 -32.18
C LEU A 86 -7.55 33.19 -31.23
N SER A 87 -8.25 34.25 -31.58
CA SER A 87 -8.29 35.49 -30.82
C SER A 87 -9.64 36.19 -30.96
N TRP A 88 -9.94 37.07 -30.00
CA TRP A 88 -11.03 38.03 -30.12
C TRP A 88 -10.63 39.35 -29.46
N ARG A 89 -11.34 40.41 -29.77
CA ARG A 89 -11.23 41.73 -29.13
C ARG A 89 -12.59 42.33 -28.87
N GLY A 90 -12.66 43.21 -27.88
CA GLY A 90 -13.88 43.95 -27.57
C GLY A 90 -13.59 45.26 -26.85
N SER A 91 -14.62 46.10 -26.77
CA SER A 91 -14.56 47.38 -26.08
C SER A 91 -15.92 47.79 -25.55
N LEU A 92 -15.92 48.60 -24.49
CA LEU A 92 -17.14 49.26 -24.02
C LEU A 92 -17.75 50.23 -25.06
N ASP A 93 -16.96 50.72 -26.00
CA ASP A 93 -17.48 51.57 -27.10
C ASP A 93 -18.02 50.74 -28.27
N ASP A 94 -17.73 49.44 -28.30
CA ASP A 94 -18.14 48.54 -29.38
C ASP A 94 -19.48 47.85 -29.02
N PRO A 95 -20.57 48.15 -29.76
CA PRO A 95 -21.87 47.55 -29.52
C PRO A 95 -21.92 46.03 -29.80
N GLU A 96 -20.94 45.47 -30.52
CA GLU A 96 -20.85 44.03 -30.79
C GLU A 96 -20.19 43.25 -29.64
N THR A 97 -19.54 43.93 -28.70
CA THR A 97 -18.97 43.27 -27.52
C THR A 97 -20.08 42.71 -26.64
N ALA A 98 -20.01 41.42 -26.31
CA ALA A 98 -21.07 40.73 -25.57
C ALA A 98 -21.24 41.29 -24.15
N GLY A 99 -22.47 41.22 -23.61
CA GLY A 99 -22.82 41.77 -22.30
C GLY A 99 -21.90 41.34 -21.14
N PRO A 100 -21.63 40.04 -20.97
CA PRO A 100 -20.74 39.54 -19.91
C PRO A 100 -19.29 40.06 -20.03
N ASP A 101 -18.75 40.16 -21.25
CA ASP A 101 -17.43 40.74 -21.50
C ASP A 101 -17.40 42.25 -21.20
N ARG A 102 -18.47 42.98 -21.55
CA ARG A 102 -18.63 44.41 -21.19
C ARG A 102 -18.75 44.61 -19.68
N GLU A 103 -19.47 43.72 -18.98
CA GLU A 103 -19.58 43.77 -17.52
C GLU A 103 -18.23 43.52 -16.86
N LEU A 104 -17.47 42.52 -17.33
CA LEU A 104 -16.12 42.23 -16.84
C LEU A 104 -15.21 43.45 -17.03
N LEU A 105 -15.14 44.02 -18.23
CA LEU A 105 -14.37 45.24 -18.53
C LEU A 105 -14.73 46.40 -17.59
N SER A 106 -16.03 46.62 -17.35
CA SER A 106 -16.50 47.66 -16.44
C SER A 106 -16.06 47.39 -14.99
N ARG A 107 -16.13 46.12 -14.54
CA ARG A 107 -15.75 45.71 -13.17
C ARG A 107 -14.24 45.80 -12.91
N VAL A 108 -13.42 45.54 -13.91
CA VAL A 108 -11.95 45.69 -13.82
C VAL A 108 -11.48 47.11 -14.12
N GLY A 109 -12.41 48.04 -14.44
CA GLY A 109 -12.10 49.44 -14.73
C GLY A 109 -11.31 49.65 -16.02
N LYS A 110 -11.58 48.85 -17.05
CA LYS A 110 -10.87 48.87 -18.35
C LYS A 110 -11.83 49.13 -19.50
N GLN A 111 -11.31 49.65 -20.61
CA GLN A 111 -12.12 50.09 -21.75
C GLN A 111 -12.08 49.11 -22.92
N HIS A 112 -10.93 48.44 -23.11
CA HIS A 112 -10.68 47.57 -24.24
C HIS A 112 -10.07 46.24 -23.78
N ALA A 113 -10.40 45.15 -24.47
CA ALA A 113 -9.87 43.83 -24.21
C ALA A 113 -9.48 43.10 -25.50
N ALA A 114 -8.52 42.21 -25.39
CA ALA A 114 -8.24 41.17 -26.36
C ALA A 114 -7.93 39.86 -25.63
N SER A 115 -8.44 38.74 -26.13
CA SER A 115 -8.07 37.42 -25.64
C SER A 115 -7.47 36.55 -26.73
N PHE A 116 -6.52 35.71 -26.33
CA PHE A 116 -5.76 34.83 -27.21
C PHE A 116 -5.79 33.40 -26.68
N ARG A 117 -6.21 32.46 -27.53
CA ARG A 117 -6.34 31.05 -27.18
C ARG A 117 -4.97 30.41 -27.04
N VAL A 118 -4.74 29.74 -25.91
CA VAL A 118 -3.60 28.85 -25.69
C VAL A 118 -4.06 27.42 -25.91
N SER A 119 -3.34 26.67 -26.74
CA SER A 119 -3.71 25.30 -27.12
C SER A 119 -2.56 24.33 -26.85
N VAL A 120 -2.87 23.16 -26.29
CA VAL A 120 -1.89 22.10 -26.02
C VAL A 120 -2.47 20.78 -26.54
N ALA A 121 -1.66 19.98 -27.25
CA ALA A 121 -2.08 18.71 -27.86
C ALA A 121 -3.40 18.79 -28.67
N ASN A 122 -3.58 19.87 -29.46
CA ASN A 122 -4.79 20.20 -30.23
C ASN A 122 -6.06 20.49 -29.42
N ASN A 123 -5.96 20.60 -28.09
CA ASN A 123 -7.05 21.02 -27.22
C ASN A 123 -6.85 22.47 -26.75
N SER A 124 -7.95 23.19 -26.58
CA SER A 124 -7.96 24.53 -25.99
C SER A 124 -7.65 24.40 -24.49
N TRP A 125 -6.44 24.81 -24.11
CA TRP A 125 -5.95 24.70 -22.73
C TRP A 125 -6.41 25.88 -21.87
N GLY A 126 -6.47 27.08 -22.44
CA GLY A 126 -6.76 28.30 -21.72
C GLY A 126 -6.69 29.54 -22.61
N ASP A 127 -6.61 30.71 -21.98
CA ASP A 127 -6.48 31.98 -22.68
C ASP A 127 -5.54 32.97 -22.00
N LEU A 128 -5.04 33.91 -22.81
CA LEU A 128 -4.34 35.10 -22.38
C LEU A 128 -5.24 36.31 -22.63
N TYR A 129 -5.70 36.93 -21.56
CA TYR A 129 -6.58 38.08 -21.60
C TYR A 129 -5.80 39.36 -21.31
N PHE A 130 -5.86 40.34 -22.20
CA PHE A 130 -5.18 41.62 -22.05
C PHE A 130 -6.19 42.75 -22.09
N THR A 131 -5.97 43.78 -21.28
CA THR A 131 -6.84 44.96 -21.24
C THR A 131 -6.07 46.25 -21.43
N ARG A 132 -6.77 47.28 -21.90
CA ARG A 132 -6.28 48.66 -21.99
C ARG A 132 -7.27 49.61 -21.32
N GLY A 133 -6.76 50.67 -20.71
CA GLY A 133 -7.57 51.74 -20.11
C GLY A 133 -8.24 52.63 -21.16
N SER A 134 -9.11 53.54 -20.72
CA SER A 134 -9.85 54.45 -21.62
C SER A 134 -8.98 55.53 -22.27
N ALA A 135 -7.74 55.73 -21.79
CA ALA A 135 -6.79 56.66 -22.37
C ALA A 135 -5.96 56.04 -23.52
N ASP A 136 -5.99 54.71 -23.64
CA ASP A 136 -5.25 53.94 -24.63
C ASP A 136 -6.15 53.61 -25.83
N PRO A 137 -5.60 53.39 -27.04
CA PRO A 137 -6.42 53.00 -28.19
C PRO A 137 -6.93 51.54 -28.08
N PRO A 138 -8.08 51.21 -28.69
CA PRO A 138 -8.58 49.85 -28.77
C PRO A 138 -7.57 48.91 -29.45
N PHE A 139 -7.63 47.62 -29.11
CA PHE A 139 -6.83 46.60 -29.81
C PHE A 139 -7.19 46.57 -31.30
N CYS A 140 -6.20 46.72 -32.18
CA CYS A 140 -6.39 46.76 -33.63
C CYS A 140 -5.99 45.44 -34.29
N ASP A 141 -6.16 45.34 -35.62
CA ASP A 141 -5.86 44.11 -36.36
C ASP A 141 -4.35 43.78 -36.35
N ASP A 142 -3.49 44.78 -36.12
CA ASP A 142 -2.05 44.58 -35.98
C ASP A 142 -1.67 43.98 -34.60
N ASP A 143 -2.50 44.17 -33.58
CA ASP A 143 -2.27 43.62 -32.23
C ASP A 143 -2.54 42.11 -32.19
N LEU A 144 -3.51 41.63 -32.99
CA LEU A 144 -3.99 40.25 -32.89
C LEU A 144 -2.92 39.20 -33.24
N PRO A 145 -2.21 39.32 -34.38
CA PRO A 145 -1.13 38.38 -34.71
C PRO A 145 -0.02 38.37 -33.66
N VAL A 146 0.27 39.50 -33.01
CA VAL A 146 1.29 39.58 -31.95
C VAL A 146 0.84 38.76 -30.73
N GLY A 147 -0.41 38.91 -30.30
CA GLY A 147 -0.97 38.13 -29.20
C GLY A 147 -1.11 36.65 -29.52
N GLU A 148 -1.49 36.31 -30.75
CA GLU A 148 -1.54 34.91 -31.23
C GLU A 148 -0.15 34.26 -31.24
N VAL A 149 0.90 34.98 -31.65
CA VAL A 149 2.29 34.50 -31.57
C VAL A 149 2.71 34.28 -30.11
N LEU A 150 2.35 35.18 -29.19
CA LEU A 150 2.62 34.99 -27.76
C LEU A 150 1.92 33.75 -27.20
N ALA A 151 0.65 33.56 -27.53
CA ALA A 151 -0.13 32.40 -27.12
C ALA A 151 0.43 31.10 -27.73
N GLY A 152 0.87 31.13 -28.99
CA GLY A 152 1.55 30.01 -29.64
C GLY A 152 2.90 29.66 -29.01
N LEU A 153 3.68 30.66 -28.60
CA LEU A 153 4.93 30.44 -27.87
C LEU A 153 4.68 29.85 -26.47
N MET A 154 3.67 30.36 -25.74
CA MET A 154 3.25 29.75 -24.47
C MET A 154 2.77 28.31 -24.66
N SER A 155 2.00 28.05 -25.72
CA SER A 155 1.53 26.70 -26.11
C SER A 155 2.70 25.73 -26.31
N ALA A 156 3.75 26.17 -27.02
CA ALA A 156 4.98 25.38 -27.20
C ALA A 156 5.72 25.16 -25.87
N GLY A 157 5.77 26.18 -25.01
CA GLY A 157 6.34 26.08 -23.67
C GLY A 157 5.60 25.07 -22.78
N LEU A 158 4.28 25.11 -22.76
CA LEU A 158 3.42 24.17 -22.03
C LEU A 158 3.61 22.75 -22.55
N SER A 159 3.56 22.54 -23.87
CA SER A 159 3.78 21.23 -24.49
C SER A 159 5.15 20.65 -24.14
N ARG A 160 6.18 21.50 -24.06
CA ARG A 160 7.52 21.08 -23.61
C ARG A 160 7.53 20.71 -22.14
N LEU A 161 6.87 21.48 -21.28
CA LEU A 161 6.79 21.18 -19.86
C LEU A 161 6.04 19.87 -19.60
N GLU A 162 4.95 19.61 -20.33
CA GLU A 162 4.25 18.32 -20.31
C GLU A 162 5.14 17.19 -20.77
N LEU A 163 5.82 17.33 -21.93
CA LEU A 163 6.74 16.32 -22.42
C LEU A 163 7.89 16.07 -21.43
N LEU A 164 8.44 17.12 -20.80
CA LEU A 164 9.48 16.96 -19.79
C LEU A 164 8.95 16.26 -18.54
N ALA A 165 7.72 16.55 -18.12
CA ALA A 165 7.07 15.84 -17.02
C ALA A 165 6.84 14.37 -17.38
N ASP A 166 6.39 14.07 -18.59
CA ASP A 166 6.18 12.70 -19.08
C ASP A 166 7.50 11.94 -19.22
N LEU A 167 8.53 12.57 -19.77
CA LEU A 167 9.87 11.99 -19.85
C LEU A 167 10.46 11.77 -18.46
N ALA A 168 10.26 12.70 -17.52
CA ALA A 168 10.66 12.52 -16.14
C ALA A 168 9.89 11.35 -15.50
N ASN A 169 8.58 11.27 -15.69
CA ASN A 169 7.78 10.13 -15.23
C ASN A 169 8.33 8.82 -15.82
N LEU A 170 8.47 8.71 -17.14
CA LEU A 170 9.03 7.52 -17.79
C LEU A 170 10.46 7.17 -17.34
N ALA A 171 11.28 8.18 -17.07
CA ALA A 171 12.66 7.98 -16.64
C ALA A 171 12.77 7.58 -15.17
N TYR A 172 11.84 8.02 -14.31
CA TYR A 172 11.96 7.96 -12.85
C TYR A 172 10.83 7.20 -12.15
N THR A 173 9.79 6.73 -12.84
CA THR A 173 8.72 5.91 -12.26
C THR A 173 8.73 4.49 -12.82
N ASP A 174 8.18 3.56 -12.04
CA ASP A 174 7.86 2.21 -12.46
C ASP A 174 6.43 2.20 -13.04
N PRO A 175 6.24 1.81 -14.32
CA PRO A 175 4.95 1.94 -14.99
C PRO A 175 3.87 0.98 -14.46
N LEU A 176 4.25 -0.07 -13.73
CA LEU A 176 3.28 -1.03 -13.19
C LEU A 176 2.66 -0.52 -11.88
N THR A 177 3.50 0.02 -10.99
CA THR A 177 3.15 0.40 -9.62
C THR A 177 2.96 1.89 -9.42
N GLY A 178 3.46 2.73 -10.34
CA GLY A 178 3.44 4.20 -10.21
C GLY A 178 4.46 4.77 -9.21
N LEU A 179 5.22 3.91 -8.53
CA LEU A 179 6.27 4.31 -7.59
C LEU A 179 7.51 4.85 -8.33
N GLY A 180 8.45 5.43 -7.59
CA GLY A 180 9.77 5.73 -8.16
C GLY A 180 10.46 4.45 -8.63
N ASN A 181 11.32 4.54 -9.63
CA ASN A 181 12.15 3.42 -10.07
C ASN A 181 13.58 3.53 -9.49
N ARG A 182 14.45 2.59 -9.86
CA ARG A 182 15.88 2.60 -9.48
C ARG A 182 16.57 3.95 -9.69
N ARG A 183 16.30 4.64 -10.81
CA ARG A 183 16.92 5.95 -11.12
C ARG A 183 16.44 7.04 -10.16
N ALA A 184 15.17 7.00 -9.74
CA ALA A 184 14.65 7.94 -8.77
C ALA A 184 15.30 7.76 -7.40
N ALA A 185 15.52 6.51 -6.98
CA ALA A 185 16.24 6.21 -5.75
C ALA A 185 17.69 6.75 -5.78
N ASP A 186 18.39 6.53 -6.90
CA ASP A 186 19.77 7.01 -7.07
C ASP A 186 19.84 8.54 -7.04
N GLU A 187 18.93 9.22 -7.74
CA GLU A 187 18.89 10.68 -7.77
C GLU A 187 18.50 11.30 -6.42
N TRP A 188 17.52 10.72 -5.72
CA TRP A 188 17.12 11.18 -4.39
C TRP A 188 18.30 11.11 -3.41
N LEU A 189 19.04 10.00 -3.42
CA LEU A 189 20.24 9.84 -2.57
C LEU A 189 21.35 10.81 -2.95
N GLU A 190 21.62 10.98 -4.25
CA GLU A 190 22.64 11.93 -4.72
C GLU A 190 22.32 13.36 -4.26
N ARG A 191 21.07 13.80 -4.42
CA ARG A 191 20.63 15.12 -3.95
C ARG A 191 20.82 15.28 -2.45
N ARG A 192 20.36 14.32 -1.63
CA ARG A 192 20.44 14.43 -0.17
C ARG A 192 21.85 14.36 0.38
N LEU A 193 22.73 13.61 -0.26
CA LEU A 193 24.14 13.51 0.14
C LEU A 193 25.02 14.64 -0.43
N SER A 194 24.47 15.47 -1.33
CA SER A 194 25.14 16.67 -1.86
C SER A 194 24.84 17.95 -1.07
N LEU A 195 23.85 17.93 -0.16
CA LEU A 195 23.52 19.06 0.70
C LEU A 195 24.57 19.14 1.83
N GLU A 196 25.53 20.07 1.69
CA GLU A 196 26.68 20.21 2.59
C GLU A 196 26.36 20.93 3.92
N GLU A 197 25.23 21.65 4.02
CA GLU A 197 25.02 22.61 5.11
C GLU A 197 24.47 22.00 6.42
N GLU A 198 23.79 20.86 6.37
CA GLU A 198 23.31 20.18 7.59
C GLU A 198 23.24 18.66 7.37
N PHE A 199 23.94 17.89 8.20
CA PHE A 199 23.90 16.43 8.11
C PHE A 199 22.54 15.94 8.62
N VAL A 200 21.71 15.45 7.71
CA VAL A 200 20.43 14.83 8.02
C VAL A 200 20.55 13.31 7.92
N PRO A 201 20.21 12.54 8.97
CA PRO A 201 20.27 11.08 8.92
C PRO A 201 19.37 10.53 7.80
N LEU A 202 19.92 9.61 7.01
CA LEU A 202 19.19 8.90 5.96
C LEU A 202 18.91 7.46 6.40
N ALA A 203 17.75 6.95 6.03
CA ALA A 203 17.34 5.57 6.23
C ALA A 203 16.91 4.94 4.91
N ALA A 204 17.19 3.65 4.78
CA ALA A 204 16.76 2.82 3.67
C ALA A 204 16.09 1.57 4.23
N VAL A 205 14.89 1.26 3.74
CA VAL A 205 14.14 0.03 4.05
C VAL A 205 13.95 -0.73 2.74
N LEU A 206 14.62 -1.87 2.62
CA LEU A 206 14.51 -2.75 1.46
C LEU A 206 13.42 -3.81 1.74
N CYS A 207 12.52 -4.01 0.80
CA CYS A 207 11.38 -4.92 0.90
C CYS A 207 11.36 -5.86 -0.30
N ASP A 208 11.00 -7.11 -0.08
CA ASP A 208 10.88 -8.12 -1.12
C ASP A 208 9.65 -8.98 -0.87
N ILE A 209 8.85 -9.20 -1.93
CA ILE A 209 7.66 -10.03 -1.86
C ILE A 209 8.07 -11.50 -1.82
N ASN A 210 7.74 -12.18 -0.71
CA ASN A 210 8.06 -13.59 -0.60
C ASN A 210 7.19 -14.42 -1.57
N GLY A 211 7.84 -15.18 -2.45
CA GLY A 211 7.16 -16.19 -3.27
C GLY A 211 6.42 -15.65 -4.50
N LEU A 212 6.72 -14.44 -4.97
CA LEU A 212 6.04 -13.86 -6.15
C LEU A 212 6.10 -14.77 -7.38
N LYS A 213 7.24 -15.43 -7.60
CA LYS A 213 7.37 -16.40 -8.70
C LYS A 213 6.36 -17.54 -8.60
N GLY A 214 6.16 -18.12 -7.41
CA GLY A 214 5.18 -19.20 -7.21
C GLY A 214 3.75 -18.75 -7.46
N ILE A 215 3.43 -17.48 -7.14
CA ILE A 215 2.13 -16.90 -7.48
C ILE A 215 1.97 -16.73 -8.98
N ASN A 216 2.99 -16.20 -9.67
CA ASN A 216 2.97 -16.07 -11.12
C ASN A 216 2.79 -17.42 -11.81
N ASP A 217 3.48 -18.45 -11.32
CA ASP A 217 3.43 -19.79 -11.89
C ASP A 217 2.06 -20.47 -11.65
N SER A 218 1.41 -20.22 -10.51
CA SER A 218 0.14 -20.85 -10.12
C SER A 218 -1.12 -20.07 -10.55
N PHE A 219 -1.07 -18.74 -10.56
CA PHE A 219 -2.23 -17.86 -10.77
C PHE A 219 -2.06 -16.91 -11.97
N GLY A 220 -0.91 -16.98 -12.66
CA GLY A 220 -0.60 -16.16 -13.82
C GLY A 220 -0.03 -14.79 -13.49
N HIS A 221 0.60 -14.17 -14.49
CA HIS A 221 1.28 -12.87 -14.33
C HIS A 221 0.36 -11.73 -13.91
N THR A 222 -0.92 -11.74 -14.31
CA THR A 222 -1.88 -10.72 -13.88
C THR A 222 -2.07 -10.72 -12.36
N ALA A 223 -2.11 -11.89 -11.72
CA ALA A 223 -2.23 -11.99 -10.26
C ALA A 223 -0.97 -11.46 -9.55
N GLY A 224 0.22 -11.71 -10.11
CA GLY A 224 1.45 -11.12 -9.60
C GLY A 224 1.52 -9.60 -9.79
N ASP A 225 1.06 -9.09 -10.93
CA ASP A 225 0.96 -7.65 -11.19
C ASP A 225 0.01 -6.95 -10.21
N ASP A 226 -1.12 -7.57 -9.88
CA ASP A 226 -2.07 -7.06 -8.89
C ASP A 226 -1.48 -7.07 -7.49
N LEU A 227 -0.74 -8.12 -7.12
CA LEU A 227 -0.01 -8.16 -5.85
C LEU A 227 1.05 -7.06 -5.77
N LEU A 228 1.79 -6.81 -6.85
CA LEU A 228 2.79 -5.74 -6.91
C LEU A 228 2.16 -4.36 -6.72
N ARG A 229 0.99 -4.09 -7.34
CA ARG A 229 0.23 -2.84 -7.14
C ARG A 229 -0.29 -2.70 -5.72
N LEU A 230 -0.79 -3.79 -5.13
CA LEU A 230 -1.27 -3.79 -3.76
C LEU A 230 -0.16 -3.50 -2.76
N VAL A 231 0.99 -4.17 -2.91
CA VAL A 231 2.17 -3.93 -2.07
C VAL A 231 2.65 -2.49 -2.22
N ALA A 232 2.67 -1.95 -3.44
CA ALA A 232 3.02 -0.56 -3.67
C ALA A 232 2.13 0.41 -2.87
N GLY A 233 0.81 0.20 -2.89
CA GLY A 233 -0.14 0.98 -2.09
C GLY A 233 0.15 0.90 -0.59
N HIS A 234 0.37 -0.30 -0.07
CA HIS A 234 0.69 -0.49 1.35
C HIS A 234 2.00 0.16 1.77
N LEU A 235 3.05 0.10 0.93
CA LEU A 235 4.32 0.75 1.20
C LEU A 235 4.16 2.27 1.26
N THR A 236 3.39 2.86 0.36
CA THR A 236 3.07 4.29 0.37
C THR A 236 2.32 4.70 1.65
N THR A 237 1.31 3.94 2.07
CA THR A 237 0.58 4.20 3.32
C THR A 237 1.47 4.03 4.56
N ALA A 238 2.42 3.08 4.56
CA ALA A 238 3.26 2.80 5.71
C ALA A 238 4.17 3.99 6.11
N VAL A 239 4.45 4.87 5.16
CA VAL A 239 5.26 6.09 5.32
C VAL A 239 4.46 7.39 5.23
N GLU A 240 3.13 7.29 5.23
CA GLU A 240 2.26 8.46 5.26
C GLU A 240 2.51 9.25 6.56
N GLY A 241 2.76 10.56 6.44
CA GLY A 241 3.07 11.45 7.56
C GLY A 241 4.56 11.80 7.76
N TYR A 242 5.47 11.21 6.98
CA TYR A 242 6.87 11.64 6.92
C TYR A 242 7.08 12.62 5.76
N GLU A 243 7.83 13.70 5.99
CA GLU A 243 7.94 14.80 5.01
C GLU A 243 8.89 14.51 3.83
N ASP A 244 10.00 13.81 4.08
CA ASP A 244 11.05 13.58 3.07
C ASP A 244 11.28 12.09 2.85
N VAL A 245 10.35 11.49 2.08
CA VAL A 245 10.34 10.06 1.78
C VAL A 245 10.18 9.80 0.29
N LEU A 246 10.84 8.75 -0.19
CA LEU A 246 10.66 8.20 -1.53
C LEU A 246 10.42 6.69 -1.44
N VAL A 247 9.31 6.22 -2.03
CA VAL A 247 9.01 4.80 -2.20
C VAL A 247 9.29 4.41 -3.64
N THR A 248 10.06 3.33 -3.84
CA THR A 248 10.49 2.88 -5.15
C THR A 248 10.35 1.39 -5.36
N ARG A 249 10.16 0.96 -6.61
CA ARG A 249 10.35 -0.42 -7.06
C ARG A 249 11.67 -0.51 -7.80
N LEU A 250 12.58 -1.36 -7.32
CA LEU A 250 13.90 -1.55 -7.94
C LEU A 250 13.82 -2.47 -9.17
N GLY A 251 12.91 -3.44 -9.14
CA GLY A 251 12.65 -4.39 -10.20
C GLY A 251 12.11 -5.71 -9.62
N GLY A 252 11.39 -6.49 -10.43
CA GLY A 252 10.83 -7.77 -9.97
C GLY A 252 9.90 -7.61 -8.77
N ASP A 253 10.21 -8.29 -7.67
CA ASP A 253 9.57 -8.27 -6.36
C ASP A 253 10.20 -7.30 -5.35
N GLU A 254 11.24 -6.54 -5.73
CA GLU A 254 12.02 -5.70 -4.83
C GLU A 254 11.56 -4.24 -4.80
N PHE A 255 11.37 -3.72 -3.59
CA PHE A 255 11.01 -2.35 -3.29
C PHE A 255 12.00 -1.72 -2.31
N LEU A 256 12.10 -0.40 -2.36
CA LEU A 256 12.96 0.38 -1.48
C LEU A 256 12.24 1.65 -1.04
N LEU A 257 12.25 1.87 0.27
CA LEU A 257 11.83 3.12 0.88
C LEU A 257 13.07 3.87 1.35
N LEU A 258 13.16 5.15 0.98
CA LEU A 258 14.21 6.07 1.39
C LEU A 258 13.60 7.17 2.23
N MET A 259 14.17 7.43 3.39
CA MET A 259 13.65 8.41 4.35
C MET A 259 14.80 9.29 4.85
N SER A 260 14.51 10.55 5.11
CA SER A 260 15.48 11.54 5.60
C SER A 260 14.95 12.20 6.86
N GLY A 261 15.83 12.47 7.82
CA GLY A 261 15.51 13.14 9.07
C GLY A 261 14.76 12.26 10.06
N VAL A 262 14.86 10.94 9.90
CA VAL A 262 14.10 9.96 10.70
C VAL A 262 14.97 9.28 11.75
N GLU A 263 14.36 8.93 12.87
CA GLU A 263 15.01 8.20 13.94
C GLU A 263 14.89 6.68 13.77
N ARG A 264 15.64 5.92 14.56
CA ARG A 264 15.56 4.44 14.53
C ARG A 264 14.17 3.94 14.92
N SER A 265 13.46 4.66 15.79
CA SER A 265 12.08 4.40 16.19
C SER A 265 11.11 4.48 15.01
N ASP A 266 11.27 5.46 14.12
CA ASP A 266 10.47 5.61 12.91
C ASP A 266 10.66 4.45 11.94
N ILE A 267 11.91 4.07 11.71
CA ILE A 267 12.27 2.91 10.88
C ILE A 267 11.61 1.65 11.45
N THR A 268 11.66 1.46 12.77
CA THR A 268 11.05 0.32 13.45
C THR A 268 9.52 0.34 13.34
N ALA A 269 8.90 1.53 13.36
CA ALA A 269 7.45 1.67 13.17
C ALA A 269 7.04 1.28 11.75
N VAL A 270 7.80 1.70 10.74
CA VAL A 270 7.61 1.28 9.35
C VAL A 270 7.78 -0.24 9.21
N GLU A 271 8.86 -0.82 9.73
CA GLU A 271 9.07 -2.28 9.72
C GLU A 271 7.90 -3.05 10.35
N LYS A 272 7.35 -2.57 11.47
CA LYS A 272 6.18 -3.18 12.13
C LYS A 272 4.91 -3.08 11.30
N ARG A 273 4.64 -1.92 10.68
CA ARG A 273 3.48 -1.75 9.78
C ARG A 273 3.56 -2.72 8.60
N LEU A 274 4.76 -2.84 8.00
CA LEU A 274 4.98 -3.73 6.87
C LEU A 274 4.90 -5.21 7.25
N ALA A 275 5.35 -5.59 8.44
CA ALA A 275 5.22 -6.95 8.95
C ALA A 275 3.78 -7.36 9.28
N ALA A 276 2.90 -6.38 9.53
CA ALA A 276 1.49 -6.59 9.86
C ALA A 276 0.56 -6.61 8.64
N LEU A 277 1.09 -6.47 7.42
CA LEU A 277 0.30 -6.49 6.19
C LEU A 277 -0.29 -7.89 5.95
N ASP A 278 -1.60 -7.95 5.73
CA ASP A 278 -2.30 -9.14 5.27
C ASP A 278 -2.36 -9.12 3.74
N LEU A 279 -1.36 -9.73 3.10
CA LEU A 279 -1.28 -9.79 1.65
C LEU A 279 -2.00 -11.04 1.11
N PRO A 280 -2.56 -10.98 -0.12
CA PRO A 280 -3.13 -12.12 -0.81
C PRO A 280 -2.18 -13.32 -0.83
N HIS A 281 -2.78 -14.52 -0.81
CA HIS A 281 -2.06 -15.80 -0.81
C HIS A 281 -1.11 -15.97 0.40
N ARG A 282 -1.40 -15.26 1.50
CA ARG A 282 -0.59 -15.24 2.75
C ARG A 282 0.90 -14.99 2.50
N THR A 283 1.18 -14.19 1.48
CA THR A 283 2.52 -13.70 1.27
C THR A 283 2.88 -12.70 2.36
N GLY A 284 4.18 -12.58 2.62
CA GLY A 284 4.71 -11.55 3.50
C GLY A 284 5.78 -10.76 2.78
N LEU A 285 6.29 -9.72 3.43
CA LEU A 285 7.46 -9.00 2.95
C LEU A 285 8.71 -9.40 3.74
N ALA A 286 9.80 -9.71 3.03
CA ALA A 286 11.11 -9.75 3.63
C ALA A 286 11.66 -8.33 3.70
N VAL A 287 11.87 -7.82 4.92
CA VAL A 287 12.22 -6.41 5.17
C VAL A 287 13.62 -6.30 5.78
N GLY A 288 14.44 -5.38 5.29
CA GLY A 288 15.73 -5.04 5.88
C GLY A 288 15.96 -3.54 5.90
N ALA A 289 16.20 -2.98 7.07
CA ALA A 289 16.45 -1.55 7.22
C ALA A 289 17.87 -1.20 7.67
N ALA A 290 18.41 -0.14 7.10
CA ALA A 290 19.66 0.49 7.50
C ALA A 290 19.50 2.01 7.62
N SER A 291 20.36 2.63 8.42
CA SER A 291 20.40 4.08 8.58
C SER A 291 21.84 4.55 8.67
N THR A 292 22.12 5.75 8.17
CA THR A 292 23.41 6.41 8.36
C THR A 292 23.59 6.82 9.82
N PRO A 293 24.82 6.78 10.38
CA PRO A 293 25.07 7.31 11.72
C PRO A 293 24.77 8.81 11.78
N GLN A 294 24.31 9.32 12.94
CA GLN A 294 23.99 10.74 13.16
C GLN A 294 25.17 11.70 12.93
N ARG A 295 26.41 11.18 12.83
CA ARG A 295 27.60 11.93 12.44
C ARG A 295 28.57 11.01 11.70
N PRO A 296 28.84 11.21 10.40
CA PRO A 296 29.86 10.44 9.71
C PRO A 296 31.24 10.83 10.24
N HIS A 297 32.15 9.86 10.32
CA HIS A 297 33.57 10.18 10.48
C HIS A 297 34.03 10.97 9.25
N SER A 298 34.77 12.05 9.49
CA SER A 298 34.92 13.23 8.63
C SER A 298 35.68 13.05 7.31
N ASN A 299 35.63 11.90 6.62
CA ASN A 299 36.35 11.66 5.35
C ASN A 299 35.65 10.68 4.38
N GLU A 300 34.42 10.23 4.65
CA GLU A 300 33.74 9.28 3.76
C GLU A 300 33.01 10.01 2.62
N SER A 301 33.34 9.69 1.37
CA SER A 301 32.69 10.32 0.21
C SER A 301 31.19 9.98 0.16
N THR A 302 30.36 10.93 -0.29
CA THR A 302 28.92 10.79 -0.58
C THR A 302 28.57 9.46 -1.26
N LYS A 303 29.34 9.05 -2.28
CA LYS A 303 29.11 7.78 -3.02
C LYS A 303 29.39 6.54 -2.17
N THR A 304 30.33 6.62 -1.24
CA THR A 304 30.63 5.53 -0.30
C THR A 304 29.51 5.40 0.74
N ALA A 305 28.98 6.52 1.24
CA ALA A 305 27.86 6.51 2.20
C ALA A 305 26.57 5.90 1.59
N ALA A 306 26.17 6.31 0.38
CA ALA A 306 25.02 5.72 -0.33
C ALA A 306 25.18 4.21 -0.57
N ARG A 307 26.34 3.79 -1.10
CA ARG A 307 26.64 2.37 -1.34
C ARG A 307 26.66 1.56 -0.05
N SER A 308 27.17 2.14 1.04
CA SER A 308 27.15 1.52 2.36
C SER A 308 25.72 1.39 2.89
N LEU A 309 24.87 2.41 2.73
CA LEU A 309 23.47 2.35 3.17
C LEU A 309 22.69 1.24 2.45
N PHE A 310 22.76 1.18 1.12
CA PHE A 310 22.13 0.12 0.34
C PHE A 310 22.63 -1.27 0.73
N ARG A 311 23.95 -1.45 0.79
CA ARG A 311 24.58 -2.73 1.15
C ARG A 311 24.19 -3.18 2.56
N LEU A 312 24.04 -2.25 3.50
CA LEU A 312 23.60 -2.57 4.87
C LEU A 312 22.13 -2.97 4.91
N ALA A 313 21.26 -2.28 4.17
CA ALA A 313 19.84 -2.63 4.07
C ALA A 313 19.64 -3.99 3.39
N ASP A 314 20.36 -4.24 2.29
CA ASP A 314 20.41 -5.53 1.58
C ASP A 314 20.92 -6.65 2.48
N ALA A 315 22.03 -6.45 3.19
CA ALA A 315 22.52 -7.43 4.15
C ALA A 315 21.52 -7.69 5.29
N ALA A 316 20.79 -6.67 5.76
CA ALA A 316 19.74 -6.84 6.76
C ALA A 316 18.53 -7.61 6.20
N GLN A 317 18.13 -7.35 4.96
CA GLN A 317 17.04 -8.06 4.29
C GLN A 317 17.41 -9.51 4.02
N TYR A 318 18.64 -9.74 3.53
CA TYR A 318 19.18 -11.08 3.35
C TYR A 318 19.25 -11.83 4.68
N ARG A 319 19.66 -11.17 5.77
CA ARG A 319 19.57 -11.73 7.12
C ARG A 319 18.14 -11.98 7.56
N HIS A 320 17.16 -11.18 7.17
CA HIS A 320 15.75 -11.48 7.46
C HIS A 320 15.29 -12.71 6.68
N LYS A 321 15.56 -12.80 5.38
CA LYS A 321 15.29 -14.01 4.56
C LYS A 321 16.00 -15.23 5.14
N GLN A 322 17.27 -15.11 5.49
CA GLN A 322 18.06 -16.16 6.12
C GLN A 322 17.58 -16.47 7.53
N ASN A 323 17.24 -15.51 8.37
CA ASN A 323 16.72 -15.76 9.71
C ASN A 323 15.31 -16.31 9.67
N ARG A 324 14.51 -16.02 8.63
CA ARG A 324 13.21 -16.67 8.41
C ARG A 324 13.42 -18.10 7.93
N LYS A 325 14.37 -18.33 7.02
CA LYS A 325 14.75 -19.66 6.56
C LYS A 325 15.42 -20.48 7.67
N ILE A 326 16.28 -19.88 8.47
CA ILE A 326 16.95 -20.45 9.64
C ILE A 326 15.94 -20.56 10.76
N ALA A 327 15.01 -19.63 11.00
CA ALA A 327 13.95 -19.82 11.99
C ALA A 327 13.01 -20.92 11.53
N GLN A 328 12.69 -21.03 10.25
CA GLN A 328 11.96 -22.15 9.67
C GLN A 328 12.76 -23.44 9.86
N GLU A 329 14.02 -23.49 9.45
CA GLU A 329 14.93 -24.63 9.59
C GLU A 329 15.27 -24.95 11.05
N THR A 330 15.31 -23.98 11.97
CA THR A 330 15.62 -24.08 13.43
C THR A 330 14.36 -24.39 14.23
N LEU A 331 13.18 -23.90 13.82
CA LEU A 331 11.90 -24.49 14.24
C LEU A 331 11.86 -25.95 13.82
N LEU A 332 12.40 -26.28 12.65
CA LEU A 332 12.54 -27.65 12.15
C LEU A 332 13.78 -28.42 12.71
N SER A 333 14.70 -27.79 13.47
CA SER A 333 15.96 -28.43 13.92
C SER A 333 16.46 -28.06 15.34
N ALA A 334 15.68 -27.35 16.15
CA ALA A 334 16.05 -26.99 17.53
C ALA A 334 16.16 -28.24 18.45
N PRO A 335 16.93 -28.20 19.56
CA PRO A 335 17.21 -29.38 20.40
C PRO A 335 16.00 -30.06 21.02
N GLN A 336 14.92 -29.30 21.24
CA GLN A 336 13.60 -29.80 21.65
C GLN A 336 12.82 -30.52 20.54
N PHE A 337 13.29 -30.42 19.29
CA PHE A 337 12.87 -31.17 18.10
C PHE A 337 13.97 -32.13 17.58
N ALA A 338 15.20 -32.07 18.10
CA ALA A 338 16.34 -32.90 17.68
C ALA A 338 16.18 -34.39 18.02
N GLN A 339 15.09 -34.77 18.69
CA GLN A 339 14.72 -36.15 18.98
C GLN A 339 13.34 -36.57 18.46
N LEU A 340 12.64 -35.74 17.66
CA LEU A 340 11.41 -36.21 17.02
C LEU A 340 11.80 -36.99 15.73
N PRO A 341 11.59 -38.32 15.69
CA PRO A 341 12.02 -39.16 14.57
C PRO A 341 11.29 -38.75 13.27
N ALA A 342 11.73 -39.28 12.13
CA ALA A 342 11.11 -39.13 10.80
C ALA A 342 9.57 -39.28 10.75
N GLU A 343 8.96 -39.81 11.81
CA GLU A 343 7.53 -39.93 12.06
C GLU A 343 6.79 -38.58 12.18
N ALA A 344 7.38 -37.54 12.78
CA ALA A 344 6.69 -36.25 12.96
C ALA A 344 6.54 -35.45 11.65
N ALA A 345 7.56 -35.51 10.76
CA ALA A 345 7.50 -34.91 9.43
C ALA A 345 6.52 -35.67 8.52
N ARG A 346 6.56 -37.02 8.55
CA ARG A 346 5.57 -37.86 7.86
C ARG A 346 4.16 -37.55 8.32
N LEU A 347 3.94 -37.30 9.60
CA LEU A 347 2.61 -36.97 10.10
C LEU A 347 2.07 -35.64 9.55
N VAL A 348 2.91 -34.61 9.42
CA VAL A 348 2.48 -33.35 8.82
C VAL A 348 2.15 -33.55 7.34
N ASP A 349 2.99 -34.27 6.60
CA ASP A 349 2.73 -34.59 5.18
C ASP A 349 1.46 -35.44 5.00
N ASP A 350 1.30 -36.51 5.80
CA ASP A 350 0.11 -37.36 5.79
C ASP A 350 -1.15 -36.57 6.16
N GLY A 351 -1.05 -35.65 7.13
CA GLY A 351 -2.15 -34.80 7.56
C GLY A 351 -2.54 -33.75 6.53
N LEU A 352 -1.57 -33.16 5.83
CA LEU A 352 -1.82 -32.27 4.70
C LEU A 352 -2.48 -33.01 3.55
N HIS A 353 -1.98 -34.20 3.21
CA HIS A 353 -2.58 -35.03 2.18
C HIS A 353 -4.01 -35.44 2.53
N ALA A 354 -4.26 -35.84 3.77
CA ALA A 354 -5.61 -36.16 4.25
C ALA A 354 -6.54 -34.94 4.17
N LEU A 355 -6.04 -33.73 4.47
CA LEU A 355 -6.80 -32.49 4.34
C LEU A 355 -7.12 -32.12 2.88
N ASP A 356 -6.22 -32.40 1.94
CA ASP A 356 -6.43 -32.19 0.50
C ASP A 356 -7.45 -33.17 -0.09
N GLU A 357 -7.54 -34.38 0.47
CA GLU A 357 -8.45 -35.42 0.00
C GLU A 357 -9.89 -35.27 0.49
N VAL A 358 -10.20 -34.39 1.45
CA VAL A 358 -11.58 -34.20 1.97
C VAL A 358 -12.42 -33.34 1.02
N PRO A 359 -13.32 -33.93 0.20
CA PRO A 359 -14.16 -33.19 -0.72
C PRO A 359 -15.52 -32.95 -0.03
N GLU A 360 -15.96 -31.69 0.09
CA GLU A 360 -17.26 -31.26 0.67
C GLU A 360 -17.25 -30.78 2.15
N GLN A 361 -16.62 -29.61 2.35
CA GLN A 361 -17.11 -28.40 3.06
C GLN A 361 -17.77 -28.45 4.46
N THR A 362 -17.26 -29.19 5.45
CA THR A 362 -17.42 -28.72 6.85
C THR A 362 -16.13 -28.79 7.66
N MET A 363 -15.94 -27.80 8.56
CA MET A 363 -14.81 -27.72 9.49
C MET A 363 -14.62 -29.03 10.26
N LEU A 364 -15.74 -29.66 10.62
CA LEU A 364 -15.77 -30.93 11.34
C LEU A 364 -15.07 -32.06 10.57
N PHE A 365 -15.30 -32.21 9.27
CA PHE A 365 -14.64 -33.25 8.46
C PHE A 365 -13.14 -33.02 8.32
N ARG A 366 -12.71 -31.75 8.23
CA ARG A 366 -11.28 -31.40 8.15
C ARG A 366 -10.57 -31.72 9.46
N LEU A 367 -11.17 -31.35 10.59
CA LEU A 367 -10.63 -31.70 11.91
C LEU A 367 -10.66 -33.22 12.15
N GLN A 368 -11.68 -33.92 11.64
CA GLN A 368 -11.72 -35.38 11.69
C GLN A 368 -10.57 -36.02 10.91
N ALA A 369 -10.26 -35.53 9.71
CA ALA A 369 -9.09 -36.00 8.96
C ALA A 369 -7.77 -35.79 9.74
N VAL A 370 -7.62 -34.64 10.40
CA VAL A 370 -6.47 -34.39 11.29
C VAL A 370 -6.45 -35.39 12.44
N CYS A 371 -7.55 -35.55 13.16
CA CYS A 371 -7.67 -36.50 14.27
C CYS A 371 -7.33 -37.92 13.84
N ASP A 372 -7.89 -38.40 12.74
CA ASP A 372 -7.67 -39.76 12.22
C ASP A 372 -6.21 -39.99 11.82
N THR A 373 -5.58 -38.98 11.22
CA THR A 373 -4.16 -39.04 10.84
C THR A 373 -3.27 -39.13 12.08
N VAL A 374 -3.48 -38.26 13.08
CA VAL A 374 -2.70 -38.25 14.31
C VAL A 374 -2.99 -39.50 15.15
N ALA A 375 -4.25 -39.94 15.20
CA ALA A 375 -4.66 -41.12 15.93
C ALA A 375 -4.04 -42.41 15.39
N LYS A 376 -3.89 -42.49 14.06
CA LYS A 376 -3.21 -43.61 13.40
C LYS A 376 -1.70 -43.58 13.65
N ALA A 377 -1.07 -42.41 13.61
CA ALA A 377 0.38 -42.28 13.79
C ALA A 377 0.84 -42.50 15.23
N TYR A 378 0.09 -42.00 16.21
CA TYR A 378 0.44 -42.04 17.63
C TYR A 378 -0.35 -43.07 18.44
N ASP A 379 -1.06 -43.97 17.76
CA ASP A 379 -1.82 -45.04 18.39
C ASP A 379 -2.82 -44.53 19.45
N VAL A 380 -3.58 -43.49 19.14
CA VAL A 380 -4.46 -42.80 20.11
C VAL A 380 -5.69 -43.65 20.47
N ALA A 381 -6.07 -43.68 21.76
CA ALA A 381 -7.20 -44.45 22.28
C ALA A 381 -8.54 -43.81 21.94
N SER A 382 -8.63 -42.48 22.05
CA SER A 382 -9.83 -41.71 21.74
C SER A 382 -9.46 -40.30 21.27
N TRP A 383 -10.29 -39.71 20.41
CA TRP A 383 -10.18 -38.30 20.05
C TRP A 383 -11.55 -37.64 19.96
N TRP A 384 -11.63 -36.37 20.37
CA TRP A 384 -12.84 -35.55 20.37
C TRP A 384 -12.63 -34.26 19.59
N ILE A 385 -13.70 -33.80 18.95
CA ILE A 385 -13.78 -32.51 18.27
C ILE A 385 -14.94 -31.74 18.86
N SER A 386 -14.63 -30.56 19.37
CA SER A 386 -15.58 -29.76 20.12
C SER A 386 -15.57 -28.31 19.63
N ARG A 387 -16.68 -27.60 19.80
CA ARG A 387 -16.82 -26.19 19.40
C ARG A 387 -17.46 -25.39 20.52
N THR A 388 -17.06 -24.13 20.67
CA THR A 388 -17.68 -23.26 21.68
C THR A 388 -19.13 -22.88 21.34
N THR A 389 -19.99 -22.86 22.36
CA THR A 389 -21.39 -22.42 22.31
C THR A 389 -21.67 -21.42 23.44
N GLY A 390 -22.85 -20.77 23.44
CA GLY A 390 -23.30 -19.95 24.57
C GLY A 390 -22.40 -18.74 24.92
N VAL A 391 -21.90 -18.00 23.91
CA VAL A 391 -20.96 -16.86 24.06
C VAL A 391 -19.58 -17.29 24.60
N GLY A 392 -19.09 -18.46 24.16
CA GLY A 392 -17.72 -18.90 24.47
C GLY A 392 -17.54 -19.38 25.91
N LYS A 393 -18.63 -19.73 26.60
CA LYS A 393 -18.61 -20.23 27.99
C LYS A 393 -18.67 -21.74 28.07
N VAL A 394 -19.26 -22.37 27.07
CA VAL A 394 -19.47 -23.82 27.03
C VAL A 394 -18.78 -24.37 25.79
N ILE A 395 -18.26 -25.59 25.89
CA ILE A 395 -17.80 -26.35 24.74
C ILE A 395 -18.73 -27.54 24.51
N ASP A 396 -19.17 -27.71 23.28
CA ASP A 396 -20.08 -28.77 22.82
C ASP A 396 -19.29 -29.78 21.98
N VAL A 397 -19.33 -31.06 22.35
CA VAL A 397 -18.65 -32.15 21.65
C VAL A 397 -19.44 -32.53 20.40
N LEU A 398 -18.86 -32.27 19.23
CA LEU A 398 -19.52 -32.49 17.94
C LEU A 398 -19.24 -33.89 17.39
N SER A 399 -18.02 -34.40 17.54
CA SER A 399 -17.62 -35.73 17.12
C SER A 399 -16.64 -36.35 18.10
N CYS A 400 -16.77 -37.65 18.35
CA CYS A 400 -15.87 -38.40 19.19
C CYS A 400 -15.71 -39.82 18.64
N VAL A 401 -14.48 -40.31 18.62
CA VAL A 401 -14.18 -41.72 18.30
C VAL A 401 -13.40 -42.31 19.47
N VAL A 402 -13.87 -43.46 19.93
CA VAL A 402 -13.25 -44.26 20.99
C VAL A 402 -12.93 -45.63 20.41
N ARG A 403 -11.69 -46.10 20.58
CA ARG A 403 -11.32 -47.44 20.15
C ARG A 403 -12.13 -48.53 20.87
N PRO A 404 -12.54 -49.61 20.18
CA PRO A 404 -13.35 -50.67 20.78
C PRO A 404 -12.70 -51.39 21.97
N ASP A 405 -11.37 -51.51 21.97
CA ASP A 405 -10.53 -52.20 22.96
C ASP A 405 -10.00 -51.28 24.08
N ALA A 406 -10.09 -49.96 23.90
CA ALA A 406 -9.75 -48.95 24.91
C ALA A 406 -10.72 -48.89 26.09
N ARG A 407 -11.83 -49.64 26.04
CA ARG A 407 -12.78 -49.79 27.17
C ARG A 407 -12.25 -50.75 28.23
N GLY A 408 -11.13 -50.39 28.86
CA GLY A 408 -10.77 -50.93 30.16
C GLY A 408 -11.71 -50.34 31.21
N ASP A 409 -12.75 -51.08 31.60
CA ASP A 409 -13.66 -50.79 32.74
C ASP A 409 -13.97 -49.29 32.99
N LEU A 410 -14.31 -48.56 31.92
CA LEU A 410 -14.61 -47.14 31.99
C LEU A 410 -15.98 -46.95 32.67
N SER A 411 -15.96 -46.37 33.87
CA SER A 411 -17.15 -46.09 34.65
C SER A 411 -18.06 -45.05 33.98
N GLY A 412 -19.17 -45.51 33.40
CA GLY A 412 -20.49 -44.87 33.53
C GLY A 412 -20.80 -43.56 32.80
N ILE A 413 -19.88 -42.97 32.02
CA ILE A 413 -20.21 -41.81 31.16
C ILE A 413 -20.22 -42.27 29.70
N GLU A 414 -21.41 -42.51 29.15
CA GLU A 414 -21.60 -42.57 27.69
C GLU A 414 -21.51 -41.16 27.14
N LEU A 415 -20.31 -40.76 26.73
CA LEU A 415 -20.13 -39.51 25.99
C LEU A 415 -20.69 -39.70 24.58
N THR A 416 -21.79 -39.01 24.32
CA THR A 416 -22.38 -38.88 22.99
C THR A 416 -22.14 -37.47 22.44
N SER A 417 -22.19 -37.31 21.12
CA SER A 417 -22.29 -35.99 20.47
C SER A 417 -23.39 -35.17 21.15
N GLY A 418 -23.11 -33.90 21.47
CA GLY A 418 -24.00 -33.01 22.25
C GLY A 418 -23.70 -32.91 23.75
N THR A 419 -22.56 -33.44 24.21
CA THR A 419 -22.13 -33.28 25.63
C THR A 419 -21.48 -31.91 25.82
N GLU A 420 -21.97 -31.15 26.80
CA GLU A 420 -21.50 -29.79 27.11
C GLU A 420 -20.61 -29.73 28.36
N PHE A 421 -19.54 -28.95 28.31
CA PHE A 421 -18.68 -28.65 29.47
C PHE A 421 -18.53 -27.13 29.68
N ASP A 422 -18.59 -26.67 30.92
CA ASP A 422 -18.33 -25.26 31.26
C ASP A 422 -16.82 -24.99 31.23
N LEU A 423 -16.40 -24.07 30.36
CA LEU A 423 -15.01 -23.68 30.23
C LEU A 423 -14.47 -23.01 31.49
N SER A 424 -15.31 -22.54 32.44
CA SER A 424 -14.87 -22.06 33.76
C SER A 424 -13.99 -23.07 34.47
N ASP A 425 -14.31 -24.35 34.29
CA ASP A 425 -13.70 -25.47 35.01
C ASP A 425 -12.41 -25.96 34.33
N PHE A 426 -12.15 -25.55 33.09
CA PHE A 426 -11.03 -26.01 32.27
C PHE A 426 -10.17 -24.84 31.75
N PRO A 427 -9.28 -24.25 32.58
CA PRO A 427 -8.44 -23.12 32.19
C PRO A 427 -7.48 -23.43 31.04
N ALA A 428 -6.87 -24.62 31.02
CA ALA A 428 -5.95 -25.05 29.96
C ALA A 428 -6.67 -25.18 28.61
N THR A 429 -7.85 -25.80 28.62
CA THR A 429 -8.74 -25.87 27.46
C THR A 429 -9.13 -24.49 26.94
N ARG A 430 -9.49 -23.56 27.83
CA ARG A 430 -9.80 -22.17 27.45
C ARG A 430 -8.62 -21.47 26.78
N GLN A 431 -7.40 -21.71 27.24
CA GLN A 431 -6.20 -21.16 26.63
C GLN A 431 -5.92 -21.77 25.26
N ALA A 432 -6.10 -23.08 25.09
CA ALA A 432 -5.89 -23.75 23.81
C ALA A 432 -6.85 -23.25 22.72
N LEU A 433 -8.12 -22.96 23.05
CA LEU A 433 -9.10 -22.37 22.12
C LEU A 433 -8.68 -21.02 21.50
N GLN A 434 -7.70 -20.32 22.11
CA GLN A 434 -7.16 -19.04 21.62
C GLN A 434 -6.01 -19.19 20.61
N GLY A 435 -5.88 -20.34 19.94
CA GLY A 435 -4.78 -20.63 19.01
C GLY A 435 -3.59 -21.32 19.66
N GLY A 436 -3.82 -22.02 20.77
CA GLY A 436 -2.81 -22.71 21.55
C GLY A 436 -3.03 -24.22 21.62
N SER A 437 -2.26 -24.84 22.48
CA SER A 437 -2.30 -26.28 22.77
C SER A 437 -1.98 -26.50 24.25
N TYR A 438 -2.36 -27.66 24.78
CA TYR A 438 -1.94 -28.11 26.10
C TYR A 438 -1.72 -29.61 26.10
N TYR A 439 -0.86 -30.07 27.00
CA TYR A 439 -0.70 -31.50 27.32
C TYR A 439 -0.95 -31.70 28.81
N ALA A 440 -1.66 -32.76 29.16
CA ALA A 440 -1.88 -33.18 30.54
C ALA A 440 -1.69 -34.70 30.67
N SER A 441 -1.22 -35.14 31.83
CA SER A 441 -1.15 -36.55 32.23
C SER A 441 -1.62 -36.69 33.67
N LEU A 442 -1.81 -37.90 34.18
CA LEU A 442 -2.17 -38.11 35.59
C LEU A 442 -1.21 -37.42 36.58
N THR A 443 0.02 -37.12 36.16
CA THR A 443 1.07 -36.49 36.98
C THR A 443 1.44 -35.05 36.60
N GLU A 444 0.99 -34.55 35.44
CA GLU A 444 1.43 -33.25 34.89
C GLU A 444 0.26 -32.49 34.24
N GLY A 445 0.25 -31.17 34.34
CA GLY A 445 -0.79 -30.31 33.77
C GLY A 445 -1.82 -29.81 34.78
N GLU A 446 -2.78 -29.04 34.27
CA GLU A 446 -3.80 -28.36 35.08
C GLU A 446 -4.66 -29.35 35.86
N GLU A 447 -4.97 -29.04 37.12
CA GLU A 447 -5.64 -29.97 38.04
C GLU A 447 -6.98 -30.48 37.51
N SER A 448 -7.75 -29.64 36.82
CA SER A 448 -9.03 -30.03 36.24
C SER A 448 -8.87 -31.05 35.11
N GLU A 449 -7.86 -30.89 34.24
CA GLU A 449 -7.57 -31.86 33.18
C GLU A 449 -7.10 -33.20 33.76
N ARG A 450 -6.28 -33.17 34.81
CA ARG A 450 -5.83 -34.39 35.49
C ARG A 450 -6.97 -35.13 36.17
N ALA A 451 -7.85 -34.39 36.85
CA ALA A 451 -9.04 -34.95 37.48
C ALA A 451 -9.98 -35.57 36.43
N PHE A 452 -10.10 -34.92 35.27
CA PHE A 452 -10.87 -35.42 34.14
C PHE A 452 -10.29 -36.72 33.58
N LEU A 453 -8.99 -36.77 33.30
CA LEU A 453 -8.28 -37.97 32.83
C LEU A 453 -8.50 -39.16 33.77
N ALA A 454 -8.30 -38.96 35.08
CA ALA A 454 -8.49 -40.00 36.09
C ALA A 454 -9.94 -40.52 36.13
N ARG A 455 -10.92 -39.61 36.00
CA ARG A 455 -12.35 -39.98 35.97
C ARG A 455 -12.72 -40.73 34.69
N MET A 456 -12.13 -40.35 33.56
CA MET A 456 -12.40 -40.92 32.24
C MET A 456 -11.52 -42.13 31.91
N GLY A 457 -10.65 -42.57 32.82
CA GLY A 457 -9.76 -43.73 32.65
C GLY A 457 -8.65 -43.54 31.61
N TYR A 458 -8.34 -42.30 31.24
CA TYR A 458 -7.21 -41.97 30.37
C TYR A 458 -5.95 -41.66 31.19
N VAL A 459 -4.79 -41.89 30.59
CA VAL A 459 -3.49 -41.63 31.22
C VAL A 459 -2.89 -40.28 30.80
N ALA A 460 -3.23 -39.80 29.60
CA ALA A 460 -2.83 -38.48 29.10
C ALA A 460 -3.81 -37.91 28.08
N SER A 461 -3.80 -36.58 27.95
CA SER A 461 -4.46 -35.84 26.88
C SER A 461 -3.51 -34.84 26.22
N LEU A 462 -3.73 -34.64 24.92
CA LEU A 462 -3.14 -33.57 24.14
C LEU A 462 -4.26 -32.84 23.41
N ALA A 463 -4.32 -31.52 23.58
CA ALA A 463 -5.30 -30.70 22.90
C ALA A 463 -4.66 -29.59 22.07
N ALA A 464 -5.33 -29.23 20.98
CA ALA A 464 -5.01 -28.06 20.19
C ALA A 464 -6.30 -27.38 19.72
N GLY A 465 -6.35 -26.06 19.80
CA GLY A 465 -7.51 -25.29 19.41
C GLY A 465 -7.16 -24.06 18.59
N ASP A 466 -8.14 -23.56 17.84
CA ASP A 466 -8.02 -22.31 17.09
C ASP A 466 -9.41 -21.70 16.83
N THR A 467 -9.42 -20.42 16.44
CA THR A 467 -10.61 -19.65 16.14
C THR A 467 -10.78 -19.50 14.63
N ALA A 468 -11.89 -20.00 14.07
CA ALA A 468 -12.23 -19.84 12.66
C ALA A 468 -12.52 -18.37 12.30
N LEU A 469 -12.55 -18.05 11.01
CA LEU A 469 -12.78 -16.68 10.52
C LEU A 469 -14.16 -16.10 10.92
N ASP A 470 -15.15 -16.96 11.14
CA ASP A 470 -16.48 -16.58 11.62
C ASP A 470 -16.53 -16.34 13.15
N GLY A 471 -15.38 -16.45 13.82
CA GLY A 471 -15.25 -16.29 15.27
C GLY A 471 -15.58 -17.55 16.07
N SER A 472 -16.00 -18.65 15.44
CA SER A 472 -16.23 -19.91 16.13
C SER A 472 -14.90 -20.53 16.59
N GLN A 473 -14.82 -20.98 17.84
CA GLN A 473 -13.60 -21.61 18.37
C GLN A 473 -13.75 -23.12 18.37
N TRP A 474 -12.74 -23.79 17.84
CA TRP A 474 -12.70 -25.24 17.66
C TRP A 474 -11.56 -25.84 18.46
N LEU A 475 -11.80 -27.02 19.00
CA LEU A 475 -10.84 -27.77 19.79
C LEU A 475 -10.79 -29.21 19.28
N VAL A 476 -9.57 -29.74 19.18
CA VAL A 476 -9.30 -31.17 19.05
C VAL A 476 -8.62 -31.63 20.34
N GLU A 477 -9.10 -32.74 20.90
CA GLU A 477 -8.52 -33.39 22.07
C GLU A 477 -8.24 -34.86 21.75
N LEU A 478 -7.00 -35.30 21.98
CA LEU A 478 -6.56 -36.67 21.80
C LEU A 478 -6.27 -37.26 23.17
N TYR A 479 -6.60 -38.53 23.38
CA TYR A 479 -6.44 -39.23 24.66
C TYR A 479 -5.72 -40.56 24.48
N SER A 480 -4.81 -40.85 25.39
CA SER A 480 -4.21 -42.18 25.53
C SER A 480 -4.68 -42.85 26.83
N ASP A 481 -4.68 -44.17 26.81
CA ASP A 481 -4.94 -45.07 27.92
C ASP A 481 -3.68 -45.90 28.26
N THR A 482 -3.83 -46.93 29.10
CA THR A 482 -2.72 -47.80 29.50
C THR A 482 -2.24 -48.76 28.40
N GLN A 483 -2.98 -48.91 27.31
CA GLN A 483 -2.70 -49.83 26.20
C GLN A 483 -2.10 -49.13 24.97
N THR A 484 -2.23 -47.81 24.91
CA THR A 484 -1.83 -46.95 23.78
C THR A 484 -0.52 -46.22 24.06
N SER A 485 -0.02 -45.48 23.06
CA SER A 485 1.29 -44.83 23.12
C SER A 485 1.43 -43.88 24.33
N SER A 486 2.52 -44.05 25.07
CA SER A 486 2.90 -43.15 26.18
C SER A 486 3.52 -41.82 25.73
N TRP A 487 3.65 -41.59 24.42
CA TRP A 487 4.39 -40.46 23.84
C TRP A 487 3.47 -39.44 23.16
N LEU A 488 2.19 -39.38 23.56
CA LEU A 488 1.20 -38.50 22.93
C LEU A 488 1.64 -37.02 22.89
N PHE A 489 2.37 -36.54 23.90
CA PHE A 489 2.93 -35.19 23.93
C PHE A 489 3.81 -34.85 22.71
N ALA A 490 4.45 -35.86 22.10
CA ALA A 490 5.31 -35.69 20.93
C ALA A 490 4.54 -35.23 19.69
N ALA A 491 3.22 -35.45 19.66
CA ALA A 491 2.35 -35.01 18.57
C ALA A 491 1.98 -33.52 18.65
N GLU A 492 2.25 -32.83 19.77
CA GLU A 492 1.79 -31.44 20.03
C GLU A 492 2.12 -30.47 18.89
N PRO A 493 3.37 -30.42 18.36
CA PRO A 493 3.70 -29.44 17.34
C PRO A 493 2.97 -29.72 16.02
N SER A 494 2.90 -30.99 15.64
CA SER A 494 2.23 -31.43 14.40
C SER A 494 0.72 -31.27 14.50
N LEU A 495 0.12 -31.63 15.64
CA LEU A 495 -1.31 -31.46 15.88
C LEU A 495 -1.68 -29.97 15.85
N ARG A 496 -0.91 -29.10 16.52
CA ARG A 496 -1.19 -27.65 16.53
C ARG A 496 -1.12 -27.07 15.12
N ALA A 497 -0.12 -27.45 14.33
CA ALA A 497 0.01 -27.02 12.96
C ALA A 497 -1.17 -27.50 12.09
N LEU A 498 -1.50 -28.79 12.14
CA LEU A 498 -2.60 -29.36 11.37
C LEU A 498 -3.97 -28.79 11.76
N VAL A 499 -4.23 -28.57 13.05
CA VAL A 499 -5.45 -27.92 13.54
C VAL A 499 -5.53 -26.47 13.06
N HIS A 500 -4.43 -25.71 13.12
CA HIS A 500 -4.41 -24.35 12.57
C HIS A 500 -4.78 -24.33 11.08
N ILE A 501 -4.20 -25.24 10.30
CA ILE A 501 -4.45 -25.33 8.85
C ILE A 501 -5.89 -25.77 8.57
N ALA A 502 -6.39 -26.76 9.33
CA ALA A 502 -7.76 -27.21 9.27
C ALA A 502 -8.73 -26.08 9.62
N VAL A 503 -8.48 -25.29 10.68
CA VAL A 503 -9.37 -24.21 11.12
C VAL A 503 -9.31 -22.97 10.23
N LYS A 504 -8.14 -22.62 9.68
CA LYS A 504 -7.96 -21.39 8.88
C LYS A 504 -8.15 -21.57 7.37
N GLY A 505 -8.25 -22.82 6.88
CA GLY A 505 -8.25 -23.11 5.45
C GLY A 505 -6.84 -23.24 4.89
N ALA A 506 -6.64 -24.16 3.93
CA ALA A 506 -5.42 -24.24 3.14
C ALA A 506 -5.29 -22.98 2.27
N HIS A 507 -4.78 -21.92 2.90
CA HIS A 507 -4.10 -20.83 2.24
C HIS A 507 -2.62 -20.96 2.63
N ILE A 508 -1.99 -22.04 2.17
CA ILE A 508 -0.54 -22.27 2.19
C ILE A 508 -0.05 -22.23 0.76
#